data_AF-A0A945CYV7-F1
#
_entry.id   AF-A0A945CYV7-F1
#
_cell.length_a   1.000
_cell.length_b   1.000
_cell.length_c   1.000
_cell.angle_alpha   90.00
_cell.angle_beta   90.00
_cell.angle_gamma   90.00
#
_symmetry.space_group_name_H-M   'P 1'
#
loop_
_entity.id
_entity.type
_entity.pdbx_description
1 polymer ?
#
loop_
_entity_poly.entity_id
_entity_poly.type
_entity_poly.pdbx_seq_one_letter_code
_entity_poly.pdbx_strand_id
1 'polypeptide(L)'
;MKYQPNNALWASAFVLLGMILFTANKHAPTAIAETSITGNGFTLVTTPDGRGADFLYVVDDVNSVLMVYNVQNPQGNSTIKPIVGWRLPAMFSVARNRK
;
A
#
# COMPACT_ATOMS: atom_id res chain seq x y z
N MET A 1 25.65 51.87 -1.45
CA MET A 1 25.03 50.54 -1.66
C MET A 1 24.91 49.86 -0.30
N LYS A 2 23.69 49.70 0.24
CA LYS A 2 23.47 48.99 1.51
C LYS A 2 23.57 47.49 1.24
N TYR A 3 24.50 46.81 1.91
CA TYR A 3 24.59 45.35 1.91
C TYR A 3 23.30 44.81 2.56
N GLN A 4 22.37 44.30 1.77
CA GLN A 4 21.22 43.58 2.31
C GLN A 4 21.76 42.28 2.89
N PRO A 5 21.62 42.03 4.20
CA PRO A 5 22.10 40.79 4.79
C PRO A 5 21.33 39.62 4.17
N ASN A 6 22.05 38.61 3.71
CA ASN A 6 21.52 37.35 3.14
C ASN A 6 20.57 36.59 4.09
N ASN A 7 20.35 37.11 5.29
CA ASN A 7 19.44 36.60 6.31
C ASN A 7 18.03 36.37 5.77
N ALA A 8 17.52 37.25 4.90
CA ALA A 8 16.20 37.06 4.30
C ALA A 8 16.14 35.85 3.35
N LEU A 9 17.24 35.58 2.63
CA LEU A 9 17.36 34.47 1.68
C LEU A 9 17.55 33.14 2.41
N TRP A 10 18.27 33.15 3.52
CA TRP A 10 18.39 32.00 4.42
C TRP A 10 17.07 31.69 5.14
N ALA A 11 16.36 32.72 5.62
CA ALA A 11 15.07 32.54 6.29
C ALA A 11 14.04 31.88 5.36
N SER A 12 13.94 32.30 4.11
CA SER A 12 13.02 31.67 3.14
C SER A 12 13.43 30.25 2.77
N ALA A 13 14.74 29.95 2.69
CA ALA A 13 15.22 28.59 2.46
C ALA A 13 14.84 27.61 3.58
N PHE A 14 14.93 28.03 4.85
CA PHE A 14 14.52 27.20 5.99
C PHE A 14 13.02 26.96 6.04
N VAL A 15 12.21 27.98 5.70
CA VAL A 15 10.75 27.83 5.62
C VAL A 15 10.37 26.85 4.51
N LEU A 16 10.99 26.95 3.33
CA LEU A 16 10.78 26.01 2.23
C LEU A 16 11.21 24.59 2.60
N LEU A 17 12.36 24.43 3.25
CA LEU A 17 12.85 23.13 3.73
C LEU A 17 11.86 22.51 4.72
N GLY A 18 11.37 23.27 5.70
CA GLY A 18 10.37 22.82 6.66
C GLY A 18 9.08 22.38 5.97
N MET A 19 8.63 23.10 4.94
CA MET A 19 7.43 22.75 4.18
C MET A 19 7.62 21.45 3.39
N ILE A 20 8.79 21.24 2.77
CA ILE A 20 9.14 20.02 2.04
C ILE A 20 9.18 18.80 2.98
N LEU A 21 9.80 18.95 4.15
CA LEU A 21 9.86 17.87 5.15
C LEU A 21 8.48 17.52 5.73
N PHE A 22 7.61 18.53 5.89
CA PHE A 22 6.25 18.34 6.38
C PHE A 22 5.35 17.65 5.35
N THR A 23 5.47 17.99 4.06
CA THR A 23 4.70 17.32 3.00
C THR A 23 5.22 15.91 2.73
N ALA A 24 6.53 15.69 2.74
CA ALA A 24 7.13 14.37 2.54
C ALA A 24 6.62 13.32 3.55
N ASN A 25 6.43 13.70 4.82
CA ASN A 25 5.89 12.80 5.85
C ASN A 25 4.41 12.42 5.64
N LYS A 26 3.66 13.19 4.83
CA LYS A 26 2.23 12.96 4.59
C LYS A 26 1.93 12.17 3.32
N HIS A 27 2.93 11.88 2.49
CA HIS A 27 2.74 11.26 1.18
C HIS A 27 2.95 9.75 1.13
N ALA A 28 3.15 9.08 2.27
CA ALA A 28 3.02 7.63 2.33
C ALA A 28 1.60 7.28 2.79
N PRO A 29 0.66 6.94 1.88
CA PRO A 29 -0.52 6.20 2.30
C PRO A 29 -0.03 4.90 2.92
N THR A 30 -0.07 4.84 4.25
CA THR A 30 0.17 3.59 4.97
C THR A 30 -1.05 2.72 4.72
N ALA A 31 -0.89 1.69 3.89
CA ALA A 31 -1.86 0.61 3.90
C ALA A 31 -1.85 0.05 5.32
N ILE A 32 -2.97 0.16 6.04
CA ILE A 32 -3.08 -0.45 7.35
C ILE A 32 -2.98 -1.96 7.11
N ALA A 33 -1.89 -2.57 7.58
CA ALA A 33 -1.74 -4.02 7.57
C ALA A 33 -2.87 -4.64 8.38
N GLU A 34 -3.34 -5.84 8.00
CA GLU A 34 -4.41 -6.56 8.70
C GLU A 34 -5.79 -5.88 8.63
N THR A 35 -6.03 -5.05 7.61
CA THR A 35 -7.35 -4.47 7.37
C THR A 35 -8.12 -5.26 6.32
N SER A 36 -9.44 -5.34 6.50
CA SER A 36 -10.36 -5.85 5.50
C SER A 36 -11.33 -4.75 5.07
N ILE A 37 -11.40 -4.47 3.78
CA ILE A 37 -12.38 -3.53 3.21
C ILE A 37 -13.27 -4.33 2.26
N THR A 38 -14.57 -4.27 2.48
CA THR A 38 -15.56 -4.90 1.59
C THR A 38 -16.42 -3.83 0.94
N GLY A 39 -16.60 -3.92 -0.38
CA GLY A 39 -17.42 -2.99 -1.14
C GLY A 39 -17.62 -3.46 -2.58
N ASN A 40 -18.80 -3.17 -3.15
CA ASN A 40 -19.13 -3.47 -4.55
C ASN A 40 -18.89 -4.92 -5.00
N GLY A 41 -19.08 -5.90 -4.11
CA GLY A 41 -18.84 -7.33 -4.41
C GLY A 41 -17.37 -7.74 -4.41
N PHE A 42 -16.48 -6.90 -3.87
CA PHE A 42 -15.09 -7.22 -3.64
C PHE A 42 -14.74 -7.09 -2.17
N THR A 43 -13.99 -8.05 -1.63
CA THR A 43 -13.35 -7.95 -0.31
C THR A 43 -11.85 -7.93 -0.49
N LEU A 44 -11.21 -6.86 -0.02
CA LEU A 44 -9.77 -6.71 0.02
C LEU A 44 -9.27 -6.99 1.43
N VAL A 45 -8.23 -7.81 1.57
CA VAL A 45 -7.58 -8.13 2.85
C VAL A 45 -6.08 -7.93 2.69
N THR A 46 -5.46 -7.13 3.56
CA THR A 46 -4.00 -6.97 3.61
C THR A 46 -3.42 -7.84 4.73
N THR A 47 -2.32 -8.53 4.47
CA THR A 47 -1.60 -9.30 5.49
C THR A 47 -0.10 -9.04 5.36
N PRO A 48 0.59 -8.64 6.44
CA PRO A 48 2.03 -8.41 6.38
C PRO A 48 2.77 -9.72 6.14
N ASP A 49 3.76 -9.71 5.26
CA ASP A 49 4.61 -10.87 4.96
C ASP A 49 5.73 -11.11 5.98
N GLY A 50 5.83 -10.22 6.98
CA GLY A 50 6.87 -10.24 8.02
C GLY A 50 8.25 -9.75 7.57
N ARG A 51 8.40 -9.33 6.31
CA ARG A 51 9.65 -8.84 5.68
C ARG A 51 9.51 -7.42 5.10
N GLY A 52 8.37 -6.77 5.30
CA GLY A 52 8.10 -5.41 4.85
C GLY A 52 7.41 -5.30 3.49
N ALA A 53 6.87 -6.41 2.96
CA ALA A 53 5.88 -6.39 1.89
C ALA A 53 4.53 -6.87 2.43
N ASP A 54 3.44 -6.46 1.78
CA ASP A 54 2.09 -6.88 2.17
C ASP A 54 1.51 -7.81 1.09
N PHE A 55 0.85 -8.87 1.52
CA PHE A 55 -0.04 -9.63 0.66
C PHE A 55 -1.39 -8.93 0.60
N LEU A 56 -1.87 -8.67 -0.61
CA LEU A 56 -3.22 -8.18 -0.87
C LEU A 56 -4.06 -9.32 -1.43
N TYR A 57 -5.00 -9.79 -0.65
CA TYR A 57 -6.02 -10.75 -1.08
C TYR A 57 -7.23 -9.97 -1.57
N VAL A 58 -7.71 -10.28 -2.77
CA VAL A 58 -8.92 -9.71 -3.37
C VAL A 58 -9.87 -10.86 -3.63
N VAL A 59 -11.00 -10.86 -2.95
CA VAL A 59 -12.10 -11.79 -3.13
C VAL A 59 -13.13 -11.10 -4.01
N ASP A 60 -13.42 -11.67 -5.16
CA ASP A 60 -14.56 -11.29 -6.00
C ASP A 60 -15.73 -12.21 -5.65
N ASP A 61 -16.74 -11.66 -5.00
CA ASP A 61 -17.93 -12.39 -4.55
C ASP A 61 -18.83 -12.80 -5.72
N VAL A 62 -18.84 -12.01 -6.79
CA VAL A 62 -19.70 -12.25 -7.97
C VAL A 62 -19.19 -13.45 -8.75
N ASN A 63 -17.89 -13.47 -9.02
CA ASN A 63 -17.26 -14.55 -9.79
C ASN A 63 -16.74 -15.70 -8.91
N SER A 64 -16.80 -15.52 -7.58
CA SER A 64 -16.26 -16.45 -6.58
C SER A 64 -14.79 -16.79 -6.84
N VAL A 65 -13.96 -15.75 -7.00
CA VAL A 65 -12.53 -15.86 -7.31
C VAL A 65 -11.71 -15.17 -6.22
N LEU A 66 -10.66 -15.85 -5.76
CA LEU A 66 -9.61 -15.26 -4.94
C LEU A 66 -8.44 -14.87 -5.84
N MET A 67 -7.98 -13.64 -5.73
CA MET A 67 -6.78 -13.12 -6.38
C MET A 67 -5.81 -12.66 -5.30
N VAL A 68 -4.55 -13.07 -5.39
CA VAL A 68 -3.53 -12.73 -4.40
C VAL A 68 -2.42 -11.94 -5.09
N TYR A 69 -2.09 -10.79 -4.52
CA TYR A 69 -1.05 -9.91 -5.00
C TYR A 69 0.02 -9.71 -3.94
N ASN A 70 1.26 -9.56 -4.39
CA ASN A 70 2.35 -9.04 -3.57
C ASN A 70 2.41 -7.53 -3.78
N VAL A 71 2.29 -6.78 -2.70
CA VAL A 71 2.46 -5.33 -2.64
C VAL A 71 3.82 -5.08 -2.03
N GLN A 72 4.81 -4.81 -2.88
CA GLN A 72 6.14 -4.44 -2.41
C GLN A 72 6.10 -3.01 -1.86
N ASN A 73 6.78 -2.83 -0.72
CA ASN A 73 6.92 -1.61 0.08
C ASN A 73 6.61 -0.28 -0.66
N PRO A 74 5.70 0.57 -0.14
CA PRO A 74 5.37 1.87 -0.73
C PRO A 74 6.54 2.88 -0.78
N GLN A 75 7.67 2.62 -0.13
CA GLN A 75 8.81 3.55 -0.02
C GLN A 75 9.75 3.57 -1.23
N GLY A 76 9.53 2.76 -2.28
CA GLY A 76 10.44 2.78 -3.43
C GLY A 76 9.96 2.14 -4.73
N ASN A 77 8.97 1.25 -4.70
CA ASN A 77 8.38 0.67 -5.90
C ASN A 77 6.96 0.16 -5.61
N SER A 78 5.95 0.97 -5.93
CA SER A 78 4.53 0.59 -5.88
C SER A 78 4.19 -0.36 -7.04
N THR A 79 4.78 -1.56 -7.03
CA THR A 79 4.47 -2.60 -8.02
C THR A 79 3.59 -3.65 -7.36
N ILE A 80 2.35 -3.73 -7.80
CA ILE A 80 1.42 -4.80 -7.45
C ILE A 80 1.71 -5.98 -8.38
N LYS A 81 2.22 -7.08 -7.84
CA LYS A 81 2.53 -8.28 -8.64
C LYS A 81 1.50 -9.38 -8.37
N PRO A 82 0.78 -9.89 -9.40
CA PRO A 82 -0.10 -11.03 -9.21
C PRO A 82 0.72 -12.27 -8.86
N ILE A 83 0.31 -12.98 -7.80
CA ILE A 83 0.92 -14.23 -7.36
C ILE A 83 0.11 -15.40 -7.88
N VAL A 84 -1.20 -15.39 -7.57
CA VAL A 84 -2.10 -16.50 -7.89
C VAL A 84 -3.54 -16.00 -8.01
N GLY A 85 -4.32 -16.65 -8.87
CA GLY A 85 -5.77 -16.51 -8.94
C GLY A 85 -6.41 -17.89 -8.88
N TRP A 86 -7.45 -18.06 -8.05
CA TRP A 86 -8.12 -19.35 -7.88
C TRP A 86 -9.63 -19.19 -7.72
N ARG A 87 -10.43 -20.06 -8.34
CA ARG A 87 -11.87 -20.14 -8.07
C ARG A 87 -12.11 -20.73 -6.68
N LEU A 88 -12.82 -19.99 -5.83
CA LEU A 88 -13.11 -20.36 -4.45
C LEU A 88 -13.76 -21.75 -4.31
N PRO A 89 -14.76 -22.14 -5.13
CA PRO A 89 -15.35 -23.48 -5.01
C PRO A 89 -14.35 -24.61 -5.26
N ALA A 90 -13.44 -24.42 -6.23
CA ALA A 90 -12.38 -25.39 -6.52
C ALA A 90 -11.34 -25.44 -5.39
N MET A 91 -10.92 -24.28 -4.88
CA MET A 91 -10.00 -24.19 -3.74
C MET A 91 -10.56 -24.90 -2.50
N PHE A 92 -11.83 -24.64 -2.16
CA PHE A 92 -12.49 -25.28 -1.01
C PHE A 92 -12.72 -26.78 -1.23
N SER A 93 -13.02 -27.21 -2.46
CA SER A 93 -13.12 -28.64 -2.80
C SER A 93 -11.79 -29.35 -2.57
N VAL A 94 -10.68 -28.78 -3.04
CA VAL A 94 -9.33 -29.32 -2.82
C VAL A 94 -8.99 -29.35 -1.33
N ALA A 95 -9.25 -28.26 -0.59
CA ALA A 95 -8.99 -28.20 0.85
C ALA A 95 -9.81 -29.23 1.64
N ARG A 96 -11.09 -29.43 1.27
CA ARG A 96 -11.98 -30.42 1.89
C ARG A 96 -11.53 -31.86 1.63
N ASN A 97 -11.08 -32.14 0.41
CA ASN A 97 -10.71 -33.48 -0.04
C ASN A 97 -9.26 -33.86 0.33
N ARG A 98 -8.49 -32.94 0.91
CA ARG A 98 -7.12 -33.18 1.43
C ARG A 98 -7.09 -33.80 2.83
N LYS A 99 -8.21 -34.37 3.30
CA LYS A 99 -8.29 -35.13 4.54
C LYS A 99 -7.68 -36.52 4.38
#